data_AF-A2ZJ60-F1
#
_entry.id   AF-A2ZJ60-F1
#
_cell.length_a   1.000
_cell.length_b   1.000
_cell.length_c   1.000
_cell.angle_alpha   90.00
_cell.angle_beta   90.00
_cell.angle_gamma   90.00
#
_symmetry.space_group_name_H-M   'P 1'
#
loop_
_entity.id
_entity.type
_entity.pdbx_description
1 polymer ?
#
loop_
_entity_poly.entity_id
_entity_poly.type
_entity_poly.pdbx_seq_one_letter_code
_entity_poly.pdbx_strand_id
1 'polypeptide(L)' 'MAATVVSNKRVILKRYVTGLVSEDDMEVVTVEAPPLAMPAGSKTVVVKNLYISCDPYMRNRMTYHEEPSYVPDFVLGEG' A
#
# COMPACT_ATOMS: atom_id res chain seq x y z
N MET A 1 3.51 -29.27 -5.76
CA MET A 1 4.50 -28.41 -5.08
C MET A 1 3.74 -27.62 -4.04
N ALA A 2 4.03 -27.78 -2.75
CA ALA A 2 3.37 -27.01 -1.70
C ALA A 2 3.84 -25.54 -1.81
N ALA A 3 2.90 -24.60 -1.85
CA ALA A 3 3.23 -23.18 -1.84
C ALA A 3 3.80 -22.84 -0.46
N THR A 4 5.04 -22.34 -0.42
CA THR A 4 5.61 -21.81 0.81
C THR A 4 4.87 -20.52 1.18
N VAL A 5 4.10 -20.56 2.26
CA VAL A 5 3.44 -19.37 2.81
C VAL A 5 4.51 -18.50 3.46
N VAL A 6 4.59 -17.23 3.04
CA VAL A 6 5.54 -16.25 3.59
C VAL A 6 4.74 -15.13 4.23
N SER A 7 5.18 -14.65 5.39
CA SER A 7 4.57 -13.48 6.03
C SER A 7 4.92 -12.19 5.27
N ASN A 8 3.96 -11.29 5.12
CA ASN A 8 4.11 -9.98 4.51
C ASN A 8 3.63 -8.88 5.48
N LYS A 9 4.55 -8.06 5.97
CA LYS A 9 4.20 -6.90 6.81
C LYS A 9 3.86 -5.71 5.92
N ARG A 10 2.76 -5.02 6.24
CA ARG A 10 2.25 -3.87 5.49
C ARG A 10 1.98 -2.71 6.44
N VAL A 11 2.18 -1.49 5.95
CA VAL A 11 1.72 -0.25 6.59
C VAL A 11 0.49 0.21 5.82
N ILE A 12 -0.67 0.28 6.48
CA ILE A 12 -1.96 0.58 5.87
C ILE A 12 -2.44 1.94 6.36
N LEU A 13 -3.00 2.74 5.47
CA LEU A 13 -3.76 3.95 5.81
C LEU A 13 -5.17 3.54 6.26
N LYS A 14 -5.54 3.81 7.52
CA LYS A 14 -6.82 3.37 8.11
C LYS A 14 -8.01 4.21 7.66
N ARG A 15 -7.77 5.49 7.36
CA ARG A 15 -8.78 6.50 7.04
C ARG A 15 -8.14 7.65 6.31
N TYR A 16 -8.94 8.43 5.60
CA TYR A 16 -8.50 9.71 5.06
C TYR A 16 -8.13 10.67 6.20
N VAL A 17 -7.05 11.41 6.00
CA VAL A 17 -6.45 12.32 6.99
C VAL A 17 -7.03 13.71 6.82
N THR A 18 -7.52 14.28 7.92
CA THR A 18 -7.90 15.70 8.03
C THR A 18 -6.84 16.43 8.88
N GLY A 19 -6.32 17.55 8.39
CA GLY A 19 -5.30 18.32 9.13
C GLY A 19 -3.89 17.73 9.06
N LEU A 20 -3.21 17.55 10.19
CA LEU A 20 -1.86 16.97 10.23
C LEU A 20 -1.92 15.45 10.29
N VAL A 21 -0.97 14.78 9.63
CA VAL A 21 -0.84 13.31 9.69
C VAL A 21 -0.27 12.88 11.03
N SER A 22 -0.82 11.80 11.58
CA SER A 22 -0.34 11.16 12.82
C SER A 22 -0.06 9.68 12.61
N GLU A 23 0.72 9.07 13.51
CA GLU A 23 0.95 7.61 13.50
C GLU A 23 -0.37 6.83 13.64
N ASP A 24 -1.35 7.38 14.36
CA ASP A 24 -2.66 6.80 14.56
C ASP A 24 -3.53 6.77 13.29
N ASP A 25 -3.11 7.40 12.20
CA ASP A 25 -3.78 7.27 10.90
C ASP A 25 -3.31 6.03 10.14
N MET A 26 -2.21 5.42 10.56
CA MET A 26 -1.65 4.21 9.98
C MET A 26 -1.77 3.00 10.90
N GLU A 27 -1.60 1.81 10.34
CA GLU A 27 -1.45 0.56 11.09
C GLU A 27 -0.44 -0.37 10.44
N VAL A 28 0.26 -1.15 11.29
CA VAL A 28 1.16 -2.21 10.82
C VAL A 28 0.43 -3.54 10.95
N VAL A 29 0.15 -4.18 9.82
CA VAL A 29 -0.49 -5.49 9.77
C VAL A 29 0.48 -6.54 9.24
N THR A 30 0.31 -7.79 9.65
CA THR A 30 1.04 -8.93 9.09
C THR A 30 0.02 -9.86 8.43
N VAL A 31 0.17 -10.08 7.13
CA VAL A 31 -0.72 -10.92 6.31
C VAL A 31 0.09 -11.99 5.59
N GLU A 32 -0.57 -12.94 4.94
CA GLU A 32 0.12 -13.87 4.03
C GLU A 32 0.53 -13.15 2.74
N ALA A 33 1.73 -13.44 2.25
CA ALA A 33 2.21 -12.94 0.97
C ALA A 33 1.42 -13.58 -0.19
N PRO A 34 1.24 -12.85 -1.31
CA PRO A 34 0.70 -13.45 -2.52
C PRO A 34 1.63 -14.57 -3.02
N PRO A 35 1.15 -15.45 -3.93
CA PRO A 35 1.99 -16.44 -4.59
C PRO A 35 3.25 -15.78 -5.17
N LEU A 36 4.43 -16.28 -4.80
CA LEU A 36 5.70 -15.71 -5.27
C LEU A 36 6.04 -16.10 -6.71
N ALA A 37 5.47 -17.21 -7.20
CA ALA A 37 5.62 -17.67 -8.56
C ALA A 37 4.42 -17.23 -9.41
N MET A 38 4.69 -16.58 -10.54
CA MET A 38 3.65 -16.14 -11.47
C MET A 38 3.38 -17.19 -12.55
N PRO A 39 2.12 -17.34 -13.00
CA PRO A 39 1.79 -18.19 -14.14
C PRO A 39 2.56 -17.79 -15.40
N ALA A 40 2.87 -18.77 -16.24
CA ALA A 40 3.47 -18.51 -17.55
C ALA A 40 2.56 -17.60 -18.38
N GLY A 41 3.15 -16.57 -19.01
CA GLY A 41 2.41 -15.58 -19.79
C GLY A 41 1.77 -14.44 -18.95
N SER A 42 1.90 -14.47 -17.62
CA SER A 42 1.51 -13.32 -16.79
C SER A 42 2.40 -12.11 -17.06
N LYS A 43 1.80 -10.91 -17.07
CA LYS A 43 2.52 -9.62 -17.13
C LYS A 43 2.82 -9.04 -15.74
N THR A 44 2.46 -9.77 -14.68
CA THR A 44 2.64 -9.34 -13.28
C THR A 44 4.04 -9.64 -12.78
N VAL A 45 4.59 -8.74 -11.97
CA VAL A 45 5.87 -8.93 -11.27
C VAL A 45 5.60 -8.94 -9.76
N VAL A 46 6.14 -9.95 -9.07
CA VAL A 46 6.18 -9.97 -7.60
C VAL A 46 7.53 -9.43 -7.16
N VAL A 47 7.52 -8.43 -6.30
CA VAL A 47 8.73 -7.73 -5.84
C VAL A 47 8.93 -7.91 -4.34
N LYS A 48 10.20 -7.92 -3.92
CA LYS A 48 10.60 -7.72 -2.53
C LYS A 48 11.09 -6.28 -2.40
N ASN A 49 10.28 -5.43 -1.77
CA ASN A 49 10.66 -4.04 -1.53
C ASN A 49 11.86 -3.98 -0.57
N LEU A 50 12.93 -3.31 -0.98
CA LEU A 50 14.15 -3.15 -0.18
C LEU A 50 14.19 -1.80 0.55
N TYR A 51 13.69 -0.75 -0.12
CA TYR A 51 13.65 0.62 0.37
C TYR A 51 12.35 1.28 -0.10
N ILE A 52 11.87 2.26 0.66
CA ILE A 52 10.67 3.05 0.37
C ILE A 52 11.03 4.52 0.58
N SER A 53 10.70 5.39 -0.36
CA SER A 53 10.86 6.83 -0.20
C SER A 53 9.72 7.42 0.63
N CYS A 54 10.02 8.48 1.39
CA CYS A 54 9.03 9.28 2.09
C CYS A 54 8.99 10.66 1.44
N ASP A 55 8.17 10.82 0.41
CA ASP A 55 8.13 12.05 -0.38
C ASP A 55 7.00 12.97 0.08
N PRO A 56 7.20 14.31 0.16
CA PRO A 56 6.18 15.24 0.66
C PRO A 56 4.83 15.16 -0.06
N TYR A 57 4.81 14.83 -1.36
CA TYR A 57 3.58 14.73 -2.14
C TYR A 57 2.65 13.61 -1.65
N MET A 58 3.17 12.59 -0.96
CA MET A 58 2.37 11.48 -0.45
C MET A 58 1.31 11.96 0.53
N ARG A 59 1.56 13.04 1.29
CA ARG A 59 0.59 13.62 2.22
C ARG A 59 -0.70 14.00 1.51
N ASN A 60 -0.64 14.62 0.34
CA ASN A 60 -1.85 15.05 -0.36
C ASN A 60 -2.73 13.87 -0.76
N ARG A 61 -2.13 12.72 -1.10
CA ARG A 61 -2.87 11.50 -1.44
C ARG A 61 -3.62 10.88 -0.26
N MET A 62 -3.31 11.29 0.97
CA MET A 62 -3.98 10.77 2.18
C MET A 62 -5.26 11.54 2.52
N THR A 63 -5.53 12.68 1.87
CA THR A 63 -6.77 13.44 2.04
C THR A 63 -7.80 12.96 1.03
N TYR A 64 -9.08 12.95 1.39
CA TYR A 64 -10.18 12.80 0.44
C TYR A 64 -10.52 14.16 -0.19
N HIS A 65 -10.47 14.24 -1.51
CA HIS A 65 -10.86 15.44 -2.26
C HIS A 65 -12.21 15.21 -2.95
N GLU A 66 -13.15 16.12 -2.72
CA GLU A 66 -14.45 16.10 -3.42
C GLU A 66 -14.29 16.49 -4.91
N GLU A 67 -13.27 17.29 -5.21
CA GLU A 67 -12.90 17.74 -6.56
C GLU A 67 -11.60 17.07 -7.01
N PRO A 68 -11.39 16.86 -8.33
CA PRO A 68 -10.18 16.22 -8.84
C PRO A 68 -8.89 16.97 -8.45
N SER A 69 -7.94 16.24 -7.86
CA SER A 69 -6.58 16.71 -7.62
C SER A 69 -5.63 16.29 -8.75
N TYR A 70 -4.51 17.01 -8.93
CA TYR A 70 -3.47 16.65 -9.90
C TYR A 70 -2.89 15.25 -9.63
N VAL A 71 -2.78 14.86 -8.36
CA VAL A 71 -2.42 13.50 -7.95
C VAL A 71 -3.65 12.85 -7.33
N PRO A 72 -4.10 11.68 -7.81
CA PRO A 72 -5.27 11.03 -7.27
C PRO A 72 -5.04 10.58 -5.82
N ASP A 73 -6.13 10.60 -5.07
CA ASP A 73 -6.20 10.14 -3.69
C ASP A 73 -5.82 8.67 -3.60
N PHE A 74 -5.35 8.27 -2.43
CA PHE A 74 -5.11 6.88 -2.12
C PHE A 74 -6.44 6.17 -1.86
N VAL A 75 -6.71 5.07 -2.57
CA VAL A 75 -7.90 4.27 -2.36
C VAL A 75 -7.71 3.39 -1.13
N LEU A 76 -8.48 3.64 -0.08
CA LEU A 76 -8.43 2.85 1.15
C LEU A 76 -8.82 1.38 0.87
N GLY A 77 -8.10 0.45 1.48
CA GLY A 77 -8.37 -0.99 1.36
C GLY A 77 -7.91 -1.65 0.05
N GLU A 78 -7.38 -0.88 -0.91
CA GLU A 78 -6.73 -1.45 -2.09
C GLU A 78 -5.24 -1.73 -1.80
N GLY A 79 -4.87 -3.02 -1.75
CA GLY A 79 -3.48 -3.49 -1.59
C GLY A 79 -3.35 -4.81 -0.85
#